data_AF-A0A329Y2P8-F1
#
_entry.id   AF-A0A329Y2P8-F1
#
_cell.length_a   1.000
_cell.length_b   1.000
_cell.length_c   1.000
_cell.angle_alpha   90.00
_cell.angle_beta   90.00
_cell.angle_gamma   90.00
#
_symmetry.space_group_name_H-M   'P 1'
#
loop_
_entity.id
_entity.type
_entity.pdbx_description
1 polymer ?
#
loop_
_entity_poly.entity_id
_entity_poly.type
_entity_poly.pdbx_seq_one_letter_code
_entity_poly.pdbx_strand_id
1 'polypeptide(L)' 'MLSVSIAVRTGGTIELQSGIFDDKEAAALISLMTRSSQVEATDIIHETRRWGICRRRADNFEVLTKIL' A
#
# COMPACT_ATOMS: atom_id res chain seq x y z
N MET A 1 -14.32 -5.13 8.22
CA MET A 1 -13.33 -5.24 7.14
C MET A 1 -12.78 -3.84 6.88
N LEU A 2 -11.49 -3.61 7.10
CA LEU A 2 -10.87 -2.30 6.86
C LEU A 2 -10.44 -2.20 5.39
N SER A 3 -10.70 -1.08 4.73
CA SER A 3 -10.27 -0.86 3.34
C SER A 3 -9.15 0.17 3.31
N VAL A 4 -8.01 -0.18 2.71
CA VAL A 4 -6.85 0.69 2.55
C VAL A 4 -6.69 1.01 1.06
N SER A 5 -6.88 2.29 0.72
CA SER A 5 -6.61 2.80 -0.63
C SER A 5 -5.21 3.39 -0.68
N ILE A 6 -4.41 2.95 -1.67
CA ILE A 6 -3.02 3.38 -1.83
C ILE A 6 -2.82 3.90 -3.25
N ALA A 7 -2.35 5.13 -3.39
CA ALA A 7 -1.95 5.67 -4.69
C ALA A 7 -0.43 5.72 -4.76
N VAL A 8 0.16 4.98 -5.71
CA VAL A 8 1.61 4.98 -5.92
C VAL A 8 1.93 5.96 -7.04
N ARG A 9 2.71 7.00 -6.74
CA ARG A 9 3.06 8.04 -7.71
C ARG A 9 4.33 7.64 -8.46
N THR A 10 4.37 7.96 -9.75
CA THR A 10 5.54 7.70 -10.63
C THR A 10 6.83 8.38 -10.16
N GLY A 11 6.73 9.45 -9.35
CA GLY A 11 7.87 10.12 -8.71
C GLY A 11 8.47 9.37 -7.51
N GLY A 12 7.98 8.19 -7.16
CA GLY A 12 8.54 7.35 -6.09
C GLY A 12 7.94 7.59 -4.71
N THR A 13 6.88 8.39 -4.60
CA THR A 13 6.14 8.62 -3.35
C THR A 13 4.81 7.86 -3.36
N ILE A 14 4.27 7.65 -2.17
CA ILE A 14 3.03 6.90 -1.95
C ILE A 14 2.06 7.78 -1.20
N GLU A 15 0.86 7.93 -1.73
CA GLU A 15 -0.23 8.65 -1.14
C GLU A 15 -1.19 7.68 -0.46
N LEU A 16 -1.34 7.88 0.85
CA LEU A 16 -2.33 7.25 1.71
C LEU A 16 -3.33 8.32 2.14
N GLN A 17 -4.45 7.92 2.72
CA GLN A 17 -5.43 8.87 3.27
C GLN A 17 -4.82 9.84 4.30
N SER A 18 -3.76 9.41 4.99
CA SER A 18 -3.04 10.21 5.99
C SER A 18 -2.00 11.17 5.43
N GLY A 19 -1.67 11.12 4.13
CA GLY A 19 -0.66 11.98 3.52
C GLY A 19 0.19 11.30 2.44
N ILE A 20 1.31 11.95 2.09
CA ILE A 20 2.28 11.47 1.10
C ILE A 20 3.55 11.05 1.83
N PHE A 21 4.03 9.85 1.52
CA PHE A 21 5.13 9.17 2.22
C PHE A 21 6.14 8.59 1.24
N ASP A 22 7.35 8.33 1.71
CA ASP A 22 8.28 7.45 1.00
C ASP A 22 7.89 5.97 1.14
N ASP A 23 8.59 5.08 0.44
CA ASP A 23 8.29 3.64 0.46
C ASP A 23 8.39 3.02 1.86
N LYS A 24 9.36 3.46 2.66
CA LYS A 24 9.63 2.87 3.98
C LYS A 24 8.56 3.28 4.98
N GLU A 25 8.21 4.56 4.99
CA GLU A 25 7.15 5.11 5.83
C GLU A 25 5.79 4.54 5.42
N ALA A 26 5.50 4.49 4.12
CA ALA A 26 4.27 3.91 3.61
C ALA A 26 4.15 2.42 4.00
N ALA A 27 5.21 1.62 3.83
CA ALA A 27 5.20 0.21 4.22
C ALA A 27 4.91 0.02 5.71
N ALA A 28 5.50 0.85 6.58
CA ALA A 28 5.22 0.81 8.01
C ALA A 28 3.75 1.14 8.32
N LEU A 29 3.19 2.16 7.69
CA LEU A 29 1.78 2.55 7.86
C LEU A 29 0.82 1.48 7.32
N ILE A 30 1.10 0.92 6.16
CA ILE A 30 0.29 -0.16 5.56
C ILE A 30 0.31 -1.38 6.47
N SER A 31 1.49 -1.80 6.95
CA SER A 31 1.63 -2.91 7.90
C SER A 31 0.81 -2.66 9.17
N LEU A 32 0.85 -1.44 9.72
CA LEU A 32 0.06 -1.07 10.90
C LEU A 32 -1.46 -1.12 10.64
N MET A 33 -1.93 -0.52 9.54
CA MET A 33 -3.36 -0.48 9.18
C MET A 33 -3.93 -1.86 8.88
N THR A 34 -3.15 -2.70 8.19
CA THR A 34 -3.57 -4.04 7.75
C THR A 34 -3.26 -5.13 8.77
N ARG A 35 -2.51 -4.80 9.84
CA ARG A 35 -1.94 -5.77 10.80
C ARG A 35 -1.17 -6.90 10.10
N SER A 36 -0.50 -6.57 8.99
CA SER A 36 0.32 -7.49 8.18
C SER A 36 1.80 -7.31 8.50
N SER A 37 2.66 -8.17 7.95
CA SER A 37 4.10 -8.00 8.07
C SER A 37 4.61 -6.81 7.24
N GLN A 38 5.74 -6.20 7.64
CA GLN A 38 6.40 -5.17 6.82
C GLN A 38 6.80 -5.69 5.43
N VAL A 39 7.12 -6.98 5.33
CA VAL A 39 7.47 -7.62 4.05
C VAL A 39 6.26 -7.62 3.12
N GLU A 40 5.10 -8.07 3.59
CA GLU A 40 3.87 -8.03 2.80
C GLU A 40 3.47 -6.61 2.38
N ALA A 41 3.60 -5.64 3.29
CA ALA A 41 3.33 -4.24 2.98
C ALA A 41 4.27 -3.70 1.89
N THR A 42 5.55 -4.08 1.93
CA THR A 42 6.55 -3.73 0.92
C THR A 42 6.25 -4.41 -0.43
N ASP A 43 5.84 -5.67 -0.41
CA ASP A 43 5.44 -6.42 -1.61
C ASP A 43 4.25 -5.77 -2.31
N ILE A 44 3.25 -5.31 -1.55
CA ILE A 44 2.10 -4.57 -2.09
C ILE A 44 2.57 -3.34 -2.87
N ILE A 45 3.51 -2.56 -2.31
CA ILE A 45 4.07 -1.37 -2.96
C ILE A 45 4.79 -1.75 -4.26
N HIS A 46 5.67 -2.75 -4.21
CA HIS A 46 6.44 -3.19 -5.37
C HIS A 46 5.57 -3.78 -6.47
N GLU A 47 4.59 -4.61 -6.12
CA GLU A 47 3.60 -5.14 -7.06
C GLU A 47 2.84 -4.00 -7.74
N THR A 48 2.41 -2.99 -6.96
CA THR A 48 1.71 -1.82 -7.51
C THR A 48 2.57 -1.09 -8.53
N ARG A 49 3.86 -0.87 -8.24
CA ARG A 49 4.79 -0.22 -9.18
C ARG A 49 5.01 -1.03 -10.44
N ARG A 50 5.08 -2.35 -10.31
CA ARG A 50 5.38 -3.25 -11.43
C ARG A 50 4.18 -3.44 -12.36
N TRP A 51 2.98 -3.53 -11.80
CA TRP A 51 1.77 -3.94 -12.52
C TRP A 51 0.75 -2.81 -12.68
N GLY A 52 0.97 -1.66 -12.04
CA GLY A 52 0.05 -0.53 -12.06
C GLY A 52 -1.13 -0.65 -11.09
N ILE A 53 -1.38 -1.85 -10.57
CA ILE A 53 -2.47 -2.18 -9.64
C ILE A 53 -2.04 -3.35 -8.76
N CYS A 54 -2.36 -3.30 -7.48
CA CYS A 54 -2.29 -4.43 -6.56
C CYS A 54 -3.60 -4.50 -5.79
N ARG A 55 -4.14 -5.72 -5.65
CA ARG A 55 -5.30 -5.98 -4.81
C ARG A 55 -4.99 -7.15 -3.90
N ARG A 56 -5.00 -6.92 -2.59
CA ARG A 56 -4.87 -7.97 -1.58
C ARG A 56 -6.06 -7.97 -0.65
N ARG A 57 -6.60 -9.15 -0.40
CA ARG A 57 -7.73 -9.36 0.51
C ARG A 57 -7.33 -10.41 1.54
N ALA A 58 -7.52 -10.06 2.80
CA ALA A 58 -7.45 -10.97 3.93
C ALA A 58 -8.77 -10.87 4.72
N ASP A 59 -8.96 -11.76 5.69
CA ASP A 59 -10.17 -11.80 6.51
C ASP A 59 -10.50 -10.45 7.18
N ASN A 60 -9.46 -9.65 7.45
CA ASN A 60 -9.57 -8.41 8.19
C ASN A 60 -9.39 -7.14 7.35
N PHE A 61 -8.82 -7.23 6.14
CA PHE A 61 -8.53 -6.06 5.31
C PHE A 61 -8.67 -6.29 3.81
N GLU A 62 -8.89 -5.21 3.08
CA GLU A 62 -8.74 -5.13 1.63
C GLU A 62 -7.82 -3.96 1.29
N VAL A 63 -6.75 -4.23 0.54
CA VAL A 63 -5.88 -3.21 -0.03
C VAL A 63 -6.15 -3.14 -1.52
N LEU A 64 -6.41 -1.93 -2.01
CA LEU A 64 -6.56 -1.66 -3.43
C LEU A 64 -5.67 -0.49 -3.80
N THR A 65 -4.74 -0.75 -4.71
CA THR A 65 -3.71 0.22 -5.07
C THR A 65 -3.77 0.52 -6.56
N LYS A 66 -3.41 1.73 -6.97
CA LYS A 66 -3.28 2.09 -8.38
C LYS A 66 -2.16 3.11 -8.58
N ILE A 67 -1.49 3.05 -9.72
CA ILE A 67 -0.63 4.16 -10.16
C ILE A 67 -1.50 5.34 -10.60
N LEU A 68 -1.20 6.53 -10.05
CA LEU A 68 -1.70 7.81 -10.55
C LEU A 68 -0.78 8.34 -11.66
#